data_AF-A0A954MXC0-F1
#
_entry.id   AF-A0A954MXC0-F1
#
_cell.length_a   1.000
_cell.length_b   1.000
_cell.length_c   1.000
_cell.angle_alpha   90.00
_cell.angle_beta   90.00
_cell.angle_gamma   90.00
#
_symmetry.space_group_name_H-M   'P 1'
#
loop_
_entity.id
_entity.type
_entity.pdbx_description
1 polymer ?
#
loop_
_entity_poly.entity_id
_entity_poly.type
_entity_poly.pdbx_seq_one_letter_code
_entity_poly.pdbx_strand_id
1 'polypeptide(L)'
;MYIPRNFLSLFGLLLAFQLGLPSAHASQPIIPGTGQKVAEAGDDFEDPAWEFTHNLPKSSSNIDKDPRYPTGASINGRLSEGAFRGAPDVIKRIDTPAGGIPGSKGALFLASRETGIPGRITNEMQQDDLIIEVGNRLGGYVPPDWYPNFIVRVCLPPFDKWEQRTGSHFGVRADVEGPKIKQPQGRRFFFANQSFELENYWPGIFIQFNRKADGYDKDHAVFVLRGNELGHDFVAGPRIEEPGWYTLGMSFTPDGQSHYFAKRGVGRLTGADHLSSQTPYNSPCRKFNAFFFNTVNNDDGRTWSTGFAVDDVEFFYTRR
;
A
#
# COMPACT_ATOMS: atom_id res chain seq x y z
N MET A 1 13.81 82.45 28.77
CA MET A 1 14.62 82.12 29.96
C MET A 1 13.73 81.34 30.92
N TYR A 2 14.25 80.27 31.52
CA TYR A 2 13.59 79.30 32.43
C TYR A 2 12.77 78.14 31.82
N ILE A 3 13.35 76.94 31.93
CA ILE A 3 12.79 75.56 31.92
C ILE A 3 12.46 75.27 33.42
N PRO A 4 11.40 74.53 33.85
CA PRO A 4 11.32 73.09 33.61
C PRO A 4 9.98 72.32 33.74
N ARG A 5 10.10 70.99 33.50
CA ARG A 5 9.32 69.85 34.04
C ARG A 5 8.02 69.45 33.33
N ASN A 6 8.09 68.42 32.49
CA ASN A 6 7.70 67.05 32.87
C ASN A 6 7.99 66.06 31.74
N PHE A 7 8.99 65.22 31.98
CA PHE A 7 9.17 63.92 31.31
C PHE A 7 8.07 62.99 31.85
N LEU A 8 7.17 62.52 31.00
CA LEU A 8 6.30 61.39 31.32
C LEU A 8 6.35 60.41 30.16
N SER A 9 7.04 59.31 30.46
CA SER A 9 7.23 58.10 29.69
C SER A 9 5.89 57.52 29.24
N LEU A 10 5.72 57.30 27.93
CA LEU A 10 4.74 56.35 27.41
C LEU A 10 5.52 55.19 26.80
N PHE A 11 5.98 54.29 27.67
CA PHE A 11 6.48 52.98 27.24
C PHE A 11 5.27 52.15 26.81
N GLY A 12 5.25 51.75 25.54
CA GLY A 12 4.21 50.89 24.99
C GLY A 12 4.22 49.52 25.67
N LEU A 13 3.05 49.09 26.11
CA LEU A 13 2.80 47.71 26.49
C LEU A 13 2.01 47.04 25.36
N LEU A 14 2.74 46.61 24.33
CA LEU A 14 2.22 45.67 23.33
C LEU A 14 2.24 44.29 23.99
N LEU A 15 1.12 43.90 24.60
CA LEU A 15 0.93 42.54 25.11
C LEU A 15 0.83 41.61 23.89
N ALA A 16 1.95 41.04 23.48
CA ALA A 16 1.97 39.95 22.51
C ALA A 16 1.39 38.71 23.18
N PHE A 17 0.08 38.49 23.01
CA PHE A 17 -0.51 37.17 23.24
C PHE A 17 0.05 36.22 22.17
N GLN A 18 1.19 35.61 22.45
CA GLN A 18 1.60 34.39 21.76
C GLN A 18 0.63 33.30 22.19
N LEU A 19 -0.50 33.21 21.50
CA LEU A 19 -1.27 31.98 21.44
C LEU A 19 -0.33 30.93 20.85
N GLY A 20 0.27 30.13 21.72
CA GLY A 20 0.93 28.89 21.34
C GLY A 20 -0.10 28.01 20.68
N LEU A 21 -0.24 28.12 19.36
CA LEU A 21 -0.90 27.11 18.57
C LEU A 21 -0.17 25.80 18.90
N PRO A 22 -0.85 24.74 19.37
CA PRO A 22 -0.22 23.46 19.52
C PRO A 22 0.38 23.11 18.16
N SER A 23 1.70 22.98 18.11
CA SER A 23 2.33 22.35 16.96
C SER A 23 1.72 20.98 16.86
N ALA A 24 0.99 20.71 15.78
CA ALA A 24 0.57 19.35 15.46
C ALA A 24 1.86 18.55 15.28
N HIS A 25 2.31 17.89 16.34
CA HIS A 25 3.47 17.02 16.27
C HIS A 25 3.09 15.86 15.37
N ALA A 26 3.69 15.80 14.19
CA ALA A 26 3.62 14.62 13.33
C ALA A 26 4.03 13.41 14.16
N SER A 27 3.21 12.35 14.11
CA SER A 27 3.51 11.12 14.82
C SER A 27 4.79 10.52 14.24
N GLN A 28 5.68 10.04 15.10
CA GLN A 28 6.90 9.39 14.64
C GLN A 28 6.55 8.07 13.94
N PRO A 29 7.08 7.81 12.72
CA PRO A 29 6.86 6.54 12.05
C PRO A 29 7.30 5.38 12.94
N ILE A 30 6.51 4.31 12.96
CA ILE A 30 6.97 3.02 13.52
C ILE A 30 7.64 2.22 12.41
N ILE A 31 8.76 1.58 12.72
CA ILE A 31 9.43 0.72 11.73
C ILE A 31 8.58 -0.54 11.53
N PRO A 32 8.16 -0.87 10.29
CA PRO A 32 7.36 -2.06 10.05
C PRO A 32 8.07 -3.34 10.51
N GLY A 33 7.32 -4.28 11.07
CA GLY A 33 7.87 -5.43 11.80
C GLY A 33 8.05 -5.21 13.30
N THR A 34 7.51 -4.11 13.83
CA THR A 34 7.61 -3.75 15.26
C THR A 34 6.25 -3.87 15.93
N GLY A 35 6.26 -4.42 17.14
CA GLY A 35 5.07 -4.55 17.99
C GLY A 35 4.67 -6.01 18.19
N GLN A 36 3.40 -6.22 18.48
CA GLN A 36 2.81 -7.54 18.60
C GLN A 36 2.47 -8.08 17.21
N LYS A 37 3.11 -9.18 16.81
CA LYS A 37 2.73 -9.94 15.60
C LYS A 37 1.33 -10.52 15.79
N VAL A 38 0.50 -10.43 14.76
CA VAL A 38 -0.81 -11.09 14.69
C VAL A 38 -0.62 -12.41 13.95
N ALA A 39 -0.78 -13.53 14.64
CA ALA A 39 -0.52 -14.85 14.08
C ALA A 39 -1.55 -15.26 13.01
N GLU A 40 -2.74 -14.67 13.07
CA GLU A 40 -3.87 -14.96 12.21
C GLU A 40 -3.87 -14.19 10.89
N ALA A 41 -2.99 -13.21 10.74
CA ALA A 41 -2.90 -12.31 9.60
C ALA A 41 -1.58 -12.50 8.84
N GLY A 42 -1.68 -12.71 7.53
CA GLY A 42 -0.53 -13.06 6.69
C GLY A 42 -0.15 -14.55 6.78
N ASP A 43 0.94 -14.92 6.12
CA ASP A 43 1.35 -16.31 5.97
C ASP A 43 2.87 -16.39 5.70
N ASP A 44 3.51 -17.43 6.22
CA ASP A 44 4.91 -17.75 5.95
C ASP A 44 5.05 -18.80 4.83
N PHE A 45 3.93 -19.39 4.38
CA PHE A 45 3.87 -20.39 3.32
C PHE A 45 4.72 -21.64 3.58
N GLU A 46 5.12 -21.90 4.82
CA GLU A 46 5.99 -23.03 5.15
C GLU A 46 5.25 -24.37 5.06
N ASP A 47 3.93 -24.37 5.23
CA ASP A 47 3.10 -25.58 5.11
C ASP A 47 3.09 -26.11 3.66
N PRO A 48 3.65 -27.31 3.39
CA PRO A 48 3.65 -27.88 2.04
C PRO A 48 2.25 -28.21 1.50
N ALA A 49 1.22 -28.28 2.36
CA ALA A 49 -0.17 -28.45 1.96
C ALA A 49 -0.88 -27.11 1.69
N TRP A 50 -0.18 -25.97 1.76
CA TRP A 50 -0.77 -24.67 1.45
C TRP A 50 -1.29 -24.62 0.02
N GLU A 51 -2.56 -24.23 -0.14
CA GLU A 51 -3.23 -24.09 -1.43
C GLU A 51 -4.17 -22.88 -1.44
N PHE A 52 -4.47 -22.40 -2.65
CA PHE A 52 -5.51 -21.42 -2.91
C PHE A 52 -6.60 -22.04 -3.78
N THR A 53 -7.84 -22.00 -3.29
CA THR A 53 -9.00 -22.46 -4.05
C THR A 53 -9.60 -21.27 -4.79
N HIS A 54 -9.46 -21.26 -6.12
CA HIS A 54 -10.17 -20.31 -6.96
C HIS A 54 -11.67 -20.61 -6.99
N ASN A 55 -12.49 -19.56 -7.06
CA ASN A 55 -13.89 -19.70 -7.44
C ASN A 55 -14.17 -18.84 -8.68
N LEU A 56 -14.03 -19.46 -9.85
CA LEU A 56 -14.17 -18.75 -11.14
C LEU A 56 -15.65 -18.64 -11.56
N PRO A 57 -16.03 -17.56 -12.28
CA PRO A 57 -15.18 -16.47 -12.75
C PRO A 57 -14.80 -15.47 -11.65
N LYS A 58 -13.58 -14.92 -11.72
CA LYS A 58 -13.07 -13.92 -10.75
C LYS A 58 -13.78 -12.57 -10.88
N SER A 59 -13.81 -11.79 -9.80
CA SER A 59 -14.45 -10.46 -9.77
C SER A 59 -13.89 -9.48 -10.82
N SER A 60 -14.74 -8.55 -11.28
CA SER A 60 -14.33 -7.37 -12.05
C SER A 60 -15.18 -6.14 -11.72
N SER A 61 -15.63 -6.03 -10.47
CA SER A 61 -16.62 -5.02 -10.07
C SER A 61 -16.13 -3.57 -10.21
N ASN A 62 -14.82 -3.36 -10.29
CA ASN A 62 -14.26 -2.06 -10.66
C ASN A 62 -14.68 -1.62 -12.07
N ILE A 63 -14.82 -2.55 -13.02
CA ILE A 63 -15.14 -2.29 -14.42
C ILE A 63 -16.63 -2.48 -14.68
N ASP A 64 -17.18 -3.66 -14.37
CA ASP A 64 -18.56 -4.03 -14.76
C ASP A 64 -19.54 -4.14 -13.59
N LYS A 65 -19.09 -3.76 -12.38
CA LYS A 65 -19.89 -3.75 -11.14
C LYS A 65 -20.37 -5.13 -10.68
N ASP A 66 -19.79 -6.22 -11.18
CA ASP A 66 -20.12 -7.57 -10.74
C ASP A 66 -18.97 -8.22 -9.92
N PRO A 67 -19.18 -8.43 -8.61
CA PRO A 67 -18.18 -9.05 -7.73
C PRO A 67 -18.08 -10.58 -7.86
N ARG A 68 -19.04 -11.25 -8.52
CA ARG A 68 -19.03 -12.70 -8.81
C ARG A 68 -18.81 -13.60 -7.59
N TYR A 69 -19.68 -13.49 -6.58
CA TYR A 69 -19.61 -14.34 -5.39
C TYR A 69 -19.99 -15.81 -5.67
N PRO A 70 -19.44 -16.77 -4.89
CA PRO A 70 -18.41 -16.58 -3.84
C PRO A 70 -17.02 -16.25 -4.42
N THR A 71 -16.13 -15.64 -3.64
CA THR A 71 -14.75 -15.34 -4.06
C THR A 71 -13.80 -16.50 -3.71
N GLY A 72 -12.65 -16.58 -4.37
CA GLY A 72 -11.59 -17.53 -4.03
C GLY A 72 -10.91 -17.24 -2.68
N ALA A 73 -10.31 -18.27 -2.07
CA ALA A 73 -9.59 -18.15 -0.80
C ALA A 73 -8.52 -19.22 -0.61
N SER A 74 -7.52 -18.90 0.20
CA SER A 74 -6.55 -19.86 0.75
C SER A 74 -7.20 -20.87 1.70
N ILE A 75 -6.65 -22.08 1.79
CA ILE A 75 -7.21 -23.17 2.62
C ILE A 75 -7.28 -22.84 4.11
N ASN A 76 -6.42 -21.92 4.58
CA ASN A 76 -6.39 -21.46 5.97
C ASN A 76 -7.18 -20.15 6.18
N GLY A 77 -7.82 -19.62 5.13
CA GLY A 77 -8.66 -18.43 5.16
C GLY A 77 -7.92 -17.12 5.44
N ARG A 78 -6.59 -17.09 5.29
CA ARG A 78 -5.78 -15.89 5.57
C ARG A 78 -5.62 -14.96 4.38
N LEU A 79 -5.68 -15.53 3.18
CA LEU A 79 -5.69 -14.81 1.92
C LEU A 79 -6.99 -15.07 1.16
N SER A 80 -7.50 -14.04 0.48
CA SER A 80 -8.75 -14.08 -0.28
C SER A 80 -8.65 -13.29 -1.58
N GLU A 81 -9.50 -13.64 -2.54
CA GLU A 81 -9.67 -12.89 -3.77
C GLU A 81 -10.30 -11.53 -3.51
N GLY A 82 -9.78 -10.48 -4.17
CA GLY A 82 -10.35 -9.14 -4.06
C GLY A 82 -11.70 -9.02 -4.77
N ALA A 83 -12.72 -8.58 -4.03
CA ALA A 83 -14.05 -8.34 -4.59
C ALA A 83 -14.10 -7.18 -5.60
N PHE A 84 -13.03 -6.39 -5.74
CA PHE A 84 -12.95 -5.28 -6.70
C PHE A 84 -12.39 -5.68 -8.06
N ARG A 85 -11.28 -6.43 -8.11
CA ARG A 85 -10.59 -6.79 -9.36
C ARG A 85 -10.27 -8.28 -9.55
N GLY A 86 -10.78 -9.15 -8.68
CA GLY A 86 -10.52 -10.59 -8.77
C GLY A 86 -9.11 -10.96 -8.31
N ALA A 87 -8.78 -12.25 -8.38
CA ALA A 87 -7.50 -12.81 -7.93
C ALA A 87 -6.56 -13.12 -9.10
N PRO A 88 -5.23 -13.14 -8.88
CA PRO A 88 -4.28 -13.62 -9.88
C PRO A 88 -4.63 -15.00 -10.43
N ASP A 89 -4.35 -15.26 -11.71
CA ASP A 89 -4.69 -16.55 -12.34
C ASP A 89 -3.88 -17.71 -11.78
N VAL A 90 -2.66 -17.43 -11.35
CA VAL A 90 -1.77 -18.39 -10.69
C VAL A 90 -1.46 -17.87 -9.30
N ILE A 91 -1.98 -18.58 -8.31
CA ILE A 91 -1.64 -18.43 -6.90
C ILE A 91 -1.18 -19.80 -6.42
N LYS A 92 0.11 -19.96 -6.13
CA LYS A 92 0.63 -21.27 -5.72
C LYS A 92 1.81 -21.15 -4.77
N ARG A 93 1.91 -22.10 -3.85
CA ARG A 93 3.14 -22.32 -3.09
C ARG A 93 4.24 -22.83 -4.04
N ILE A 94 5.43 -22.28 -3.91
CA ILE A 94 6.66 -22.72 -4.57
C ILE A 94 7.76 -22.90 -3.53
N ASP A 95 8.85 -23.56 -3.90
CA ASP A 95 10.07 -23.53 -3.10
C ASP A 95 10.60 -22.10 -3.05
N THR A 96 11.09 -21.69 -1.87
CA THR A 96 11.65 -20.35 -1.66
C THR A 96 12.80 -20.10 -2.64
N PRO A 97 12.70 -19.05 -3.49
CA PRO A 97 13.77 -18.70 -4.40
C PRO A 97 15.11 -18.44 -3.69
N ALA A 98 16.22 -18.70 -4.39
CA ALA A 98 17.55 -18.47 -3.86
C ALA A 98 17.72 -17.04 -3.31
N GLY A 99 18.43 -16.91 -2.19
CA GLY A 99 18.60 -15.64 -1.48
C GLY A 99 17.42 -15.24 -0.58
N GLY A 100 16.41 -16.12 -0.43
CA GLY A 100 15.29 -15.94 0.49
C GLY A 100 15.68 -16.03 1.95
N ILE A 101 14.69 -16.03 2.84
CA ILE A 101 14.92 -16.08 4.29
C ILE A 101 15.65 -17.39 4.66
N PRO A 102 16.73 -17.35 5.46
CA PRO A 102 17.42 -18.55 5.87
C PRO A 102 16.48 -19.56 6.55
N GLY A 103 16.41 -20.76 5.97
CA GLY A 103 15.57 -21.85 6.49
C GLY A 103 14.13 -21.87 5.96
N SER A 104 13.70 -20.84 5.24
CA SER A 104 12.40 -20.84 4.56
C SER A 104 12.38 -21.89 3.45
N LYS A 105 11.27 -22.63 3.36
CA LYS A 105 11.05 -23.71 2.39
C LYS A 105 9.88 -23.43 1.46
N GLY A 106 9.05 -22.43 1.76
CA GLY A 106 7.90 -22.07 0.95
C GLY A 106 7.84 -20.59 0.68
N ALA A 107 7.39 -20.24 -0.52
CA ALA A 107 7.01 -18.89 -0.90
C ALA A 107 5.74 -18.93 -1.76
N LEU A 108 5.05 -17.81 -1.88
CA LEU A 108 3.88 -17.65 -2.72
C LEU A 108 4.28 -17.09 -4.09
N PHE A 109 3.93 -17.79 -5.17
CA PHE A 109 4.08 -17.29 -6.54
C PHE A 109 2.78 -16.71 -7.06
N LEU A 110 2.86 -15.54 -7.69
CA LEU A 110 1.74 -14.77 -8.24
C LEU A 110 2.01 -14.39 -9.70
N ALA A 111 1.07 -14.69 -10.60
CA ALA A 111 1.05 -14.21 -11.98
C ALA A 111 -0.37 -14.25 -12.57
N SER A 112 -0.64 -13.40 -13.55
CA SER A 112 -1.90 -13.36 -14.29
C SER A 112 -1.66 -13.24 -15.80
N ARG A 113 -2.54 -13.84 -16.59
CA ARG A 113 -2.61 -13.65 -18.05
C ARG A 113 -3.88 -12.91 -18.44
N GLU A 114 -5.01 -13.34 -17.88
CA GLU A 114 -6.32 -12.75 -18.10
C GLU A 114 -6.61 -11.85 -16.91
N THR A 115 -6.90 -10.58 -17.12
CA THR A 115 -7.19 -9.63 -16.04
C THR A 115 -8.36 -8.75 -16.46
N GLY A 116 -8.92 -7.94 -15.56
CA GLY A 116 -10.12 -7.18 -15.89
C GLY A 116 -11.36 -8.07 -15.98
N ILE A 117 -12.18 -7.95 -17.04
CA ILE A 117 -13.46 -8.68 -17.13
C ILE A 117 -13.20 -10.11 -17.64
N PRO A 118 -13.60 -11.16 -16.88
CA PRO A 118 -13.44 -12.54 -17.30
C PRO A 118 -13.99 -12.81 -18.72
N GLY A 119 -13.19 -13.48 -19.54
CA GLY A 119 -13.55 -13.83 -20.92
C GLY A 119 -13.53 -12.65 -21.90
N ARG A 120 -12.98 -11.49 -21.51
CA ARG A 120 -12.82 -10.33 -22.38
C ARG A 120 -11.38 -9.83 -22.34
N ILE A 121 -10.89 -9.42 -23.50
CA ILE A 121 -9.59 -8.76 -23.66
C ILE A 121 -9.85 -7.26 -23.73
N THR A 122 -9.26 -6.49 -22.82
CA THR A 122 -9.40 -5.03 -22.81
C THR A 122 -8.29 -4.33 -23.60
N ASN A 123 -7.11 -4.95 -23.77
CA ASN A 123 -5.89 -4.29 -24.28
C ASN A 123 -5.50 -3.03 -23.48
N GLU A 124 -5.94 -2.97 -22.23
CA GLU A 124 -5.63 -1.91 -21.28
C GLU A 124 -4.90 -2.52 -20.09
N MET A 125 -4.13 -1.70 -19.38
CA MET A 125 -3.49 -2.17 -18.16
C MET A 125 -4.54 -2.47 -17.10
N GLN A 126 -4.64 -3.74 -16.72
CA GLN A 126 -5.53 -4.22 -15.67
C GLN A 126 -4.72 -4.82 -14.52
N GLN A 127 -5.41 -5.06 -13.41
CA GLN A 127 -4.80 -5.57 -12.18
C GLN A 127 -5.69 -6.63 -11.59
N ASP A 128 -5.11 -7.62 -10.93
CA ASP A 128 -5.81 -8.46 -9.97
C ASP A 128 -5.37 -8.09 -8.54
N ASP A 129 -6.21 -8.40 -7.56
CA ASP A 129 -6.02 -8.14 -6.13
C ASP A 129 -5.99 -9.48 -5.36
N LEU A 130 -4.90 -9.77 -4.63
CA LEU A 130 -4.86 -10.84 -3.62
C LEU A 130 -4.81 -10.22 -2.22
N ILE A 131 -5.88 -10.38 -1.46
CA ILE A 131 -6.09 -9.73 -0.16
C ILE A 131 -5.50 -10.58 0.95
N ILE A 132 -4.81 -9.93 1.88
CA ILE A 132 -4.39 -10.50 3.16
C ILE A 132 -5.38 -10.02 4.21
N GLU A 133 -6.11 -10.97 4.77
CA GLU A 133 -7.18 -10.71 5.72
C GLU A 133 -6.60 -10.29 7.07
N VAL A 134 -6.91 -9.06 7.49
CA VAL A 134 -6.56 -8.55 8.82
C VAL A 134 -7.83 -8.27 9.60
N GLY A 135 -8.67 -7.36 9.10
CA GLY A 135 -9.83 -6.90 9.85
C GLY A 135 -10.86 -8.01 10.07
N ASN A 136 -11.14 -8.81 9.04
CA ASN A 136 -12.02 -9.98 9.15
C ASN A 136 -11.51 -11.00 10.18
N ARG A 137 -10.19 -11.13 10.34
CA ARG A 137 -9.56 -12.04 11.30
C ARG A 137 -9.59 -11.50 12.74
N LEU A 138 -9.56 -10.17 12.87
CA LEU A 138 -9.57 -9.48 14.16
C LEU A 138 -10.97 -9.01 14.61
N GLY A 139 -12.01 -9.32 13.84
CA GLY A 139 -13.40 -8.96 14.16
C GLY A 139 -13.77 -7.49 13.83
N GLY A 140 -13.01 -6.83 12.95
CA GLY A 140 -13.22 -5.45 12.54
C GLY A 140 -11.91 -4.77 12.13
N TYR A 141 -11.99 -3.49 11.81
CA TYR A 141 -10.81 -2.71 11.43
C TYR A 141 -9.81 -2.52 12.60
N VAL A 142 -8.56 -2.23 12.26
CA VAL A 142 -7.51 -1.82 13.22
C VAL A 142 -7.40 -0.29 13.22
N PRO A 143 -7.56 0.39 14.36
CA PRO A 143 -7.43 1.84 14.41
C PRO A 143 -5.95 2.27 14.25
N PRO A 144 -5.66 3.41 13.59
CA PRO A 144 -4.30 3.95 13.48
C PRO A 144 -3.63 4.23 14.84
N ASP A 145 -4.41 4.45 15.89
CA ASP A 145 -3.93 4.59 17.28
C ASP A 145 -3.19 3.34 17.78
N TRP A 146 -3.40 2.20 17.15
CA TRP A 146 -2.68 0.95 17.45
C TRP A 146 -1.44 0.77 16.57
N TYR A 147 -1.02 1.80 15.83
CA TYR A 147 0.17 1.77 14.98
C TYR A 147 0.25 0.51 14.08
N PRO A 148 -0.80 0.20 13.28
CA PRO A 148 -0.79 -1.00 12.46
C PRO A 148 0.33 -0.91 11.43
N ASN A 149 1.03 -2.02 11.23
CA ASN A 149 2.14 -2.10 10.29
C ASN A 149 2.31 -3.52 9.74
N PHE A 150 2.89 -3.65 8.56
CA PHE A 150 3.12 -4.94 7.93
C PHE A 150 4.42 -4.97 7.15
N ILE A 151 4.95 -6.17 6.95
CA ILE A 151 6.14 -6.44 6.16
C ILE A 151 5.94 -7.63 5.23
N VAL A 152 6.57 -7.54 4.06
CA VAL A 152 6.52 -8.58 3.02
C VAL A 152 7.87 -8.66 2.32
N ARG A 153 8.30 -9.87 1.93
CA ARG A 153 9.53 -10.07 1.16
C ARG A 153 9.12 -10.43 -0.24
N VAL A 154 9.61 -9.68 -1.22
CA VAL A 154 9.26 -9.88 -2.64
C VAL A 154 10.54 -10.22 -3.39
N CYS A 155 10.54 -11.36 -4.07
CA CYS A 155 11.60 -11.74 -5.00
C CYS A 155 11.26 -11.25 -6.39
N LEU A 156 12.04 -10.30 -6.88
CA LEU A 156 11.96 -9.80 -8.25
C LEU A 156 12.75 -10.77 -9.14
N PRO A 157 12.14 -11.37 -10.19
CA PRO A 157 12.89 -12.21 -11.11
C PRO A 157 13.86 -11.37 -11.95
N PRO A 158 14.85 -11.99 -12.62
CA PRO A 158 15.70 -11.30 -13.60
C PRO A 158 14.87 -10.52 -14.64
N PHE A 159 15.34 -9.34 -15.07
CA PHE A 159 14.57 -8.43 -15.92
C PHE A 159 14.15 -9.03 -17.29
N ASP A 160 14.89 -10.01 -17.81
CA ASP A 160 14.53 -10.74 -19.03
C ASP A 160 13.28 -11.63 -18.87
N LYS A 161 12.84 -11.87 -17.62
CA LYS A 161 11.62 -12.63 -17.28
C LYS A 161 10.42 -11.74 -17.02
N TRP A 162 10.57 -10.42 -17.08
CA TRP A 162 9.45 -9.51 -16.89
C TRP A 162 8.57 -9.46 -18.13
N GLU A 163 7.29 -9.18 -17.92
CA GLU A 163 6.40 -8.72 -19.00
C GLU A 163 7.12 -7.58 -19.72
N GLN A 164 7.23 -7.67 -21.04
CA GLN A 164 8.05 -6.77 -21.84
C GLN A 164 7.35 -5.44 -22.11
N ARG A 165 7.12 -4.69 -21.03
CA ARG A 165 6.43 -3.40 -20.99
C ARG A 165 7.01 -2.49 -19.90
N THR A 166 7.00 -1.18 -20.14
CA THR A 166 7.24 -0.17 -19.10
C THR A 166 5.96 0.14 -18.31
N GLY A 167 6.09 0.27 -16.98
CA GLY A 167 5.00 0.66 -16.07
C GLY A 167 4.92 -0.27 -14.86
N SER A 168 3.83 -0.20 -14.10
CA SER A 168 3.63 -1.04 -12.92
C SER A 168 3.49 -2.53 -13.27
N HIS A 169 4.14 -3.40 -12.50
CA HIS A 169 4.01 -4.87 -12.61
C HIS A 169 3.50 -5.53 -11.34
N PHE A 170 3.87 -4.98 -10.18
CA PHE A 170 3.48 -5.52 -8.88
C PHE A 170 3.17 -4.39 -7.91
N GLY A 171 2.20 -4.60 -7.01
CA GLY A 171 1.87 -3.67 -5.95
C GLY A 171 1.79 -4.35 -4.59
N VAL A 172 2.22 -3.64 -3.55
CA VAL A 172 1.97 -3.97 -2.14
C VAL A 172 1.24 -2.78 -1.53
N ARG A 173 -0.01 -2.98 -1.14
CA ARG A 173 -0.92 -1.87 -0.80
C ARG A 173 -1.73 -2.19 0.44
N ALA A 174 -2.23 -1.15 1.09
CA ALA A 174 -3.17 -1.27 2.19
C ALA A 174 -4.58 -0.92 1.74
N ASP A 175 -5.58 -1.55 2.35
CA ASP A 175 -6.97 -1.12 2.34
C ASP A 175 -7.25 -0.35 3.62
N VAL A 176 -7.52 0.95 3.47
CA VAL A 176 -7.77 1.87 4.58
C VAL A 176 -8.98 2.73 4.27
N GLU A 177 -9.63 3.24 5.31
CA GLU A 177 -10.70 4.23 5.16
C GLU A 177 -10.26 5.59 5.71
N GLY A 178 -10.64 6.65 5.01
CA GLY A 178 -10.43 8.04 5.42
C GLY A 178 -11.59 8.95 5.02
N PRO A 179 -11.62 10.19 5.52
CA PRO A 179 -12.69 11.12 5.20
C PRO A 179 -12.63 11.58 3.73
N LYS A 180 -13.78 11.56 3.06
CA LYS A 180 -14.05 12.18 1.77
C LYS A 180 -15.10 13.26 1.93
N ILE A 181 -14.88 14.43 1.34
CA ILE A 181 -15.90 15.50 1.30
C ILE A 181 -17.07 15.02 0.44
N LYS A 182 -18.28 14.97 1.01
CA LYS A 182 -19.50 14.77 0.22
C LYS A 182 -19.72 15.99 -0.66
N GLN A 183 -19.85 15.80 -1.97
CA GLN A 183 -20.28 16.88 -2.83
C GLN A 183 -21.76 17.20 -2.52
N PRO A 184 -22.11 18.47 -2.26
CA PRO A 184 -23.50 18.84 -2.01
C PRO A 184 -24.33 18.58 -3.27
N GLN A 185 -25.31 17.67 -3.18
CA GLN A 185 -26.31 17.49 -4.23
C GLN A 185 -27.29 18.67 -4.21
N GLY A 186 -27.26 19.48 -5.27
CA GLY A 186 -28.28 20.50 -5.53
C GLY A 186 -27.76 21.92 -5.68
N ARG A 187 -28.39 22.67 -6.57
CA ARG A 187 -28.01 24.03 -7.01
C ARG A 187 -28.39 25.13 -6.01
N ARG A 188 -28.44 24.82 -4.71
CA ARG A 188 -29.00 25.74 -3.71
C ARG A 188 -28.15 25.78 -2.44
N PHE A 189 -27.69 27.00 -2.14
CA PHE A 189 -27.19 27.54 -0.87
C PHE A 189 -25.66 27.67 -0.70
N PHE A 190 -25.23 28.93 -0.68
CA PHE A 190 -23.90 29.46 -0.41
C PHE A 190 -23.42 29.28 1.06
N PHE A 191 -24.01 28.34 1.82
CA PHE A 191 -23.70 28.07 3.23
C PHE A 191 -23.90 26.59 3.61
N ALA A 192 -23.59 25.64 2.71
CA ALA A 192 -23.65 24.22 3.06
C ALA A 192 -22.43 23.82 3.90
N ASN A 193 -22.67 23.32 5.13
CA ASN A 193 -21.63 22.68 5.93
C ASN A 193 -21.04 21.49 5.15
N GLN A 194 -19.71 21.42 5.07
CA GLN A 194 -19.04 20.24 4.54
C GLN A 194 -19.39 19.04 5.43
N SER A 195 -19.97 18.01 4.83
CA SER A 195 -20.16 16.72 5.48
C SER A 195 -19.17 15.72 4.90
N PHE A 196 -18.68 14.83 5.75
CA PHE A 196 -17.71 13.81 5.36
C PHE A 196 -18.36 12.44 5.39
N GLU A 197 -17.93 11.56 4.50
CA GLU A 197 -18.12 10.11 4.62
C GLU A 197 -16.76 9.42 4.67
N LEU A 198 -16.72 8.26 5.30
CA LEU A 198 -15.54 7.41 5.19
C LEU A 198 -15.59 6.69 3.84
N GLU A 199 -14.50 6.75 3.10
CA GLU A 199 -14.32 6.05 1.84
C GLU A 199 -13.02 5.26 1.89
N ASN A 200 -13.03 4.08 1.26
CA ASN A 200 -11.83 3.29 1.03
C ASN A 200 -10.87 4.02 0.08
N TYR A 201 -9.61 4.04 0.44
CA TYR A 201 -8.52 4.37 -0.46
C TYR A 201 -7.35 3.43 -0.21
N TRP A 202 -6.44 3.37 -1.19
CA TRP A 202 -5.48 2.27 -1.26
C TRP A 202 -4.05 2.76 -1.48
N PRO A 203 -3.41 3.27 -0.41
CA PRO A 203 -2.01 3.65 -0.47
C PRO A 203 -1.13 2.43 -0.63
N GLY A 204 0.02 2.58 -1.25
CA GLY A 204 1.00 1.51 -1.30
C GLY A 204 2.19 1.79 -2.19
N ILE A 205 2.95 0.73 -2.40
CA ILE A 205 4.20 0.72 -3.15
C ILE A 205 3.98 -0.14 -4.39
N PHE A 206 4.11 0.47 -5.57
CA PHE A 206 4.22 -0.26 -6.82
C PHE A 206 5.69 -0.47 -7.20
N ILE A 207 6.00 -1.64 -7.75
CA ILE A 207 7.24 -1.92 -8.45
C ILE A 207 6.97 -1.70 -9.93
N GLN A 208 7.57 -0.64 -10.47
CA GLN A 208 7.48 -0.29 -11.88
C GLN A 208 8.76 -0.68 -12.60
N PHE A 209 8.63 -1.26 -13.79
CA PHE A 209 9.74 -1.53 -14.70
C PHE A 209 9.90 -0.40 -15.70
N ASN A 210 11.13 -0.01 -15.96
CA ASN A 210 11.52 0.96 -16.95
C ASN A 210 12.44 0.28 -17.95
N ARG A 211 11.95 0.04 -19.16
CA ARG A 211 12.68 -0.72 -20.18
C ARG A 211 13.55 0.17 -21.03
N LYS A 212 14.78 -0.28 -21.29
CA LYS A 212 15.68 0.35 -22.26
C LYS A 212 15.01 0.49 -23.63
N ALA A 213 14.26 -0.53 -24.05
CA ALA A 213 13.55 -0.53 -25.32
C ALA A 213 12.51 0.60 -25.45
N ASP A 214 12.02 1.14 -24.33
CA ASP A 214 11.00 2.18 -24.27
C ASP A 214 11.60 3.58 -24.00
N GLY A 215 12.93 3.73 -24.19
CA GLY A 215 13.63 5.02 -24.15
C GLY A 215 14.43 5.32 -22.87
N TYR A 216 14.52 4.37 -21.94
CA TYR A 216 15.39 4.48 -20.77
C TYR A 216 16.84 4.11 -21.10
N ASP A 217 17.79 4.55 -20.27
CA ASP A 217 19.22 4.29 -20.44
C ASP A 217 19.57 2.79 -20.30
N LYS A 218 18.87 2.12 -19.39
CA LYS A 218 18.96 0.68 -19.14
C LYS A 218 17.66 0.15 -18.51
N ASP A 219 17.49 -1.16 -18.59
CA ASP A 219 16.46 -1.87 -17.84
C ASP A 219 16.72 -1.69 -16.34
N HIS A 220 15.75 -1.14 -15.64
CA HIS A 220 15.77 -1.01 -14.19
C HIS A 220 14.33 -0.95 -13.66
N ALA A 221 14.15 -1.20 -12.36
CA ALA A 221 12.87 -0.97 -11.70
C ALA A 221 12.95 0.18 -10.70
N VAL A 222 11.80 0.68 -10.28
CA VAL A 222 11.66 1.76 -9.30
C VAL A 222 10.47 1.48 -8.37
N PHE A 223 10.52 2.04 -7.16
CA PHE A 223 9.35 2.11 -6.29
C PHE A 223 8.53 3.35 -6.64
N VAL A 224 7.24 3.15 -6.89
CA VAL A 224 6.26 4.22 -7.10
C VAL A 224 5.30 4.21 -5.92
N LEU A 225 5.25 5.31 -5.16
CA LEU A 225 4.32 5.45 -4.05
C LEU A 225 2.99 5.98 -4.55
N ARG A 226 1.91 5.30 -4.18
CA ARG A 226 0.55 5.59 -4.63
C ARG A 226 -0.07 6.72 -3.82
N GLY A 227 -0.37 7.82 -4.50
CA GLY A 227 -1.11 8.97 -3.98
C GLY A 227 -0.34 9.76 -2.92
N ASN A 228 0.31 10.85 -3.33
CA ASN A 228 0.74 11.91 -2.40
C ASN A 228 -0.47 12.71 -1.88
N GLU A 229 -0.23 13.82 -1.17
CA GLU A 229 -1.30 14.68 -0.65
C GLU A 229 -2.21 15.25 -1.75
N LEU A 230 -1.71 15.37 -2.98
CA LEU A 230 -2.48 15.82 -4.14
C LEU A 230 -3.06 14.64 -4.95
N GLY A 231 -2.81 13.40 -4.53
CA GLY A 231 -3.24 12.19 -5.21
C GLY A 231 -2.36 11.77 -6.38
N HIS A 232 -1.20 12.39 -6.58
CA HIS A 232 -0.24 12.03 -7.62
C HIS A 232 0.66 10.89 -7.16
N ASP A 233 0.97 9.97 -8.08
CA ASP A 233 1.99 8.96 -7.86
C ASP A 233 3.39 9.56 -8.09
N PHE A 234 4.36 9.07 -7.32
CA PHE A 234 5.73 9.57 -7.42
C PHE A 234 6.74 8.48 -7.16
N VAL A 235 7.90 8.58 -7.81
CA VAL A 235 9.03 7.66 -7.60
C VAL A 235 9.68 7.99 -6.26
N ALA A 236 9.97 6.96 -5.46
CA ALA A 236 10.68 7.08 -4.19
C ALA A 236 11.80 6.05 -4.05
N GLY A 237 12.79 6.36 -3.21
CA GLY A 237 13.90 5.45 -2.94
C GLY A 237 14.90 5.29 -4.10
N PRO A 238 15.85 4.36 -3.94
CA PRO A 238 16.85 4.08 -4.98
C PRO A 238 16.24 3.30 -6.16
N ARG A 239 16.86 3.44 -7.33
CA ARG A 239 16.59 2.54 -8.47
C ARG A 239 16.95 1.11 -8.10
N ILE A 240 16.14 0.17 -8.56
CA ILE A 240 16.39 -1.27 -8.51
C ILE A 240 17.17 -1.61 -9.77
N GLU A 241 18.48 -1.70 -9.61
CA GLU A 241 19.42 -2.03 -10.70
C GLU A 241 19.67 -3.54 -10.80
N GLU A 242 19.50 -4.24 -9.67
CA GLU A 242 19.74 -5.68 -9.55
C GLU A 242 18.48 -6.33 -8.96
N PRO A 243 17.80 -7.20 -9.72
CA PRO A 243 16.70 -8.01 -9.20
C PRO A 243 17.13 -8.95 -8.07
N GLY A 244 16.15 -9.58 -7.44
CA GLY A 244 16.32 -10.42 -6.26
C GLY A 244 15.35 -10.01 -5.16
N TRP A 245 15.68 -10.34 -3.91
CA TRP A 245 14.81 -10.08 -2.78
C TRP A 245 14.83 -8.62 -2.34
N TYR A 246 13.64 -8.13 -2.01
CA TYR A 246 13.41 -6.84 -1.36
C TYR A 246 12.42 -7.02 -0.22
N THR A 247 12.70 -6.39 0.92
CA THR A 247 11.75 -6.29 2.03
C THR A 247 11.02 -4.97 1.91
N LEU A 248 9.70 -5.04 1.81
CA LEU A 248 8.80 -3.88 1.73
C LEU A 248 7.95 -3.84 2.99
N GLY A 249 7.56 -2.64 3.41
CA GLY A 249 6.68 -2.48 4.54
C GLY A 249 5.97 -1.14 4.57
N MET A 250 4.85 -1.13 5.26
CA MET A 250 4.11 0.10 5.55
C MET A 250 3.72 0.14 7.03
N SER A 251 3.59 1.35 7.54
CA SER A 251 3.03 1.60 8.86
C SER A 251 2.10 2.79 8.85
N PHE A 252 1.14 2.81 9.76
CA PHE A 252 0.18 3.90 9.92
C PHE A 252 0.22 4.43 11.35
N THR A 253 0.03 5.73 11.51
CA THR A 253 0.17 6.42 12.79
C THR A 253 -1.12 7.15 13.22
N PRO A 254 -1.26 7.54 14.50
CA PRO A 254 -2.45 8.21 15.03
C PRO A 254 -2.88 9.49 14.29
N ASP A 255 -1.94 10.21 13.70
CA ASP A 255 -2.22 11.39 12.87
C ASP A 255 -2.79 11.04 11.48
N GLY A 256 -2.93 9.76 11.17
CA GLY A 256 -3.51 9.24 9.94
C GLY A 256 -2.54 9.16 8.77
N GLN A 257 -1.25 9.37 8.99
CA GLN A 257 -0.24 9.24 7.93
C GLN A 257 0.03 7.78 7.56
N SER A 258 0.44 7.58 6.31
CA SER A 258 1.00 6.34 5.78
C SER A 258 2.50 6.52 5.62
N HIS A 259 3.29 5.58 6.14
CA HIS A 259 4.74 5.57 6.01
C HIS A 259 5.19 4.35 5.21
N TYR A 260 6.12 4.57 4.28
CA TYR A 260 6.53 3.57 3.30
C TYR A 260 8.00 3.24 3.50
N PHE A 261 8.33 1.96 3.43
CA PHE A 261 9.68 1.45 3.66
C PHE A 261 10.04 0.41 2.60
N ALA A 262 11.30 0.42 2.15
CA ALA A 262 11.82 -0.59 1.26
C ALA A 262 13.34 -0.76 1.44
N LYS A 263 13.80 -2.00 1.34
CA LYS A 263 15.23 -2.33 1.31
C LYS A 263 15.52 -3.50 0.41
N ARG A 264 16.76 -3.55 -0.09
CA ARG A 264 17.30 -4.75 -0.73
C ARG A 264 17.54 -5.84 0.31
N GLY A 265 17.25 -7.08 -0.07
CA GLY A 265 17.40 -8.29 0.74
C GLY A 265 16.22 -8.57 1.65
N VAL A 266 16.32 -9.67 2.39
CA VAL A 266 15.26 -10.21 3.27
C VAL A 266 15.34 -9.77 4.73
N GLY A 267 16.36 -8.98 5.08
CA GLY A 267 16.57 -8.54 6.46
C GLY A 267 15.49 -7.57 6.95
N ARG A 268 15.38 -7.41 8.27
CA ARG A 268 14.44 -6.47 8.91
C ARG A 268 14.61 -5.03 8.42
N LEU A 269 13.50 -4.31 8.32
CA LEU A 269 13.51 -2.88 8.04
C LEU A 269 14.05 -2.08 9.24
N THR A 270 14.57 -0.91 8.94
CA THR A 270 15.15 0.07 9.88
C THR A 270 14.70 1.48 9.49
N GLY A 271 15.01 2.47 10.33
CA GLY A 271 14.73 3.87 9.99
C GLY A 271 15.43 4.37 8.73
N ALA A 272 16.56 3.77 8.34
CA ALA A 272 17.26 4.12 7.11
C ALA A 272 16.55 3.63 5.84
N ASP A 273 15.61 2.70 5.98
CA ASP A 273 14.85 2.11 4.87
C ASP A 273 13.55 2.89 4.60
N HIS A 274 13.32 4.01 5.29
CA HIS A 274 12.17 4.89 5.11
C HIS A 274 12.25 5.60 3.74
N LEU A 275 11.17 5.48 2.96
CA LEU A 275 11.03 6.10 1.65
C LEU A 275 10.33 7.45 1.72
N SER A 276 9.17 7.48 2.39
CA SER A 276 8.35 8.68 2.54
C SER A 276 7.28 8.49 3.62
N SER A 277 6.74 9.61 4.09
CA SER A 277 5.53 9.71 4.91
C SER A 277 4.55 10.60 4.17
N GLN A 278 3.30 10.17 4.03
CA GLN A 278 2.29 10.88 3.24
C GLN A 278 0.94 10.85 3.93
N THR A 279 0.10 11.82 3.59
CA THR A 279 -1.36 11.73 3.79
C THR A 279 -2.02 11.58 2.42
N PRO A 280 -2.16 10.36 1.88
CA PRO A 280 -2.61 10.13 0.52
C PRO A 280 -3.95 10.79 0.23
N TYR A 281 -4.04 11.51 -0.89
CA TYR A 281 -5.23 12.26 -1.31
C TYR A 281 -5.68 13.33 -0.29
N ASN A 282 -4.79 13.73 0.62
CA ASN A 282 -5.09 14.56 1.78
C ASN A 282 -6.19 13.96 2.68
N SER A 283 -6.33 12.62 2.67
CA SER A 283 -7.30 11.88 3.46
C SER A 283 -6.59 11.08 4.55
N PRO A 284 -6.59 11.54 5.82
CA PRO A 284 -5.94 10.80 6.90
C PRO A 284 -6.60 9.44 7.12
N CYS A 285 -5.79 8.41 7.27
CA CYS A 285 -6.25 7.07 7.62
C CYS A 285 -7.01 7.12 8.96
N ARG A 286 -8.21 6.54 8.98
CA ARG A 286 -9.06 6.39 10.17
C ARG A 286 -9.29 4.93 10.53
N LYS A 287 -9.16 4.03 9.55
CA LYS A 287 -9.29 2.59 9.75
C LYS A 287 -8.32 1.86 8.82
N PHE A 288 -7.65 0.85 9.36
CA PHE A 288 -6.92 -0.12 8.57
C PHE A 288 -7.71 -1.43 8.50
N ASN A 289 -7.99 -1.91 7.29
CA ASN A 289 -8.85 -3.07 7.07
C ASN A 289 -8.04 -4.31 6.65
N ALA A 290 -7.16 -4.14 5.66
CA ALA A 290 -6.39 -5.23 5.08
C ALA A 290 -5.14 -4.66 4.40
N PHE A 291 -4.30 -5.55 3.87
CA PHE A 291 -3.31 -5.20 2.87
C PHE A 291 -3.31 -6.28 1.79
N PHE A 292 -2.75 -5.99 0.62
CA PHE A 292 -2.95 -6.82 -0.55
C PHE A 292 -1.85 -6.67 -1.57
N PHE A 293 -1.78 -7.66 -2.45
CA PHE A 293 -0.90 -7.67 -3.61
C PHE A 293 -1.66 -7.34 -4.88
N ASN A 294 -0.97 -6.63 -5.77
CA ASN A 294 -1.42 -6.46 -7.15
C ASN A 294 -0.51 -7.19 -8.12
N THR A 295 -1.08 -7.98 -9.02
CA THR A 295 -0.44 -8.37 -10.27
C THR A 295 -0.99 -7.51 -11.40
N VAL A 296 -0.14 -7.04 -12.31
CA VAL A 296 -0.51 -6.09 -13.35
C VAL A 296 -0.01 -6.59 -14.70
N ASN A 297 -0.87 -6.58 -15.73
CA ASN A 297 -0.49 -6.79 -17.12
C ASN A 297 -1.39 -5.96 -18.06
N ASN A 298 -1.10 -6.04 -19.37
CA ASN A 298 -1.83 -5.32 -20.42
C ASN A 298 -3.17 -5.94 -20.86
N ASP A 299 -3.58 -7.04 -20.24
CA ASP A 299 -4.82 -7.77 -20.59
C ASP A 299 -5.00 -7.94 -22.11
N ASP A 300 -3.97 -8.47 -22.78
CA ASP A 300 -3.94 -8.66 -24.24
C ASP A 300 -4.29 -10.11 -24.66
N GLY A 301 -4.64 -10.96 -23.69
CA GLY A 301 -4.95 -12.38 -23.88
C GLY A 301 -3.76 -13.25 -24.31
N ARG A 302 -2.53 -12.72 -24.31
CA ARG A 302 -1.34 -13.40 -24.83
C ARG A 302 -0.19 -13.40 -23.84
N THR A 303 0.09 -12.25 -23.24
CA THR A 303 1.23 -12.03 -22.37
C THR A 303 0.86 -12.29 -20.92
N TRP A 304 1.78 -12.96 -20.23
CA TRP A 304 1.71 -13.10 -18.79
C TRP A 304 2.28 -11.85 -18.13
N SER A 305 1.70 -11.45 -16.99
CA SER A 305 2.34 -10.55 -16.06
C SER A 305 3.71 -11.09 -15.66
N THR A 306 4.59 -10.20 -15.19
CA THR A 306 5.79 -10.66 -14.48
C THR A 306 5.38 -11.53 -13.29
N GLY A 307 6.01 -12.69 -13.15
CA GLY A 307 5.79 -13.60 -12.03
C GLY A 307 6.62 -13.19 -10.81
N PHE A 308 5.96 -12.88 -9.69
CA PHE A 308 6.64 -12.52 -8.45
C PHE A 308 6.52 -13.64 -7.43
N ALA A 309 7.57 -13.85 -6.63
CA ALA A 309 7.49 -14.65 -5.42
C ALA A 309 7.40 -13.72 -4.21
N VAL A 310 6.56 -14.08 -3.24
CA VAL A 310 6.36 -13.35 -1.99
C VAL A 310 6.53 -14.32 -0.83
N ASP A 311 7.16 -13.86 0.25
CA ASP A 311 7.46 -14.68 1.43
C ASP A 311 7.32 -13.83 2.71
N ASP A 312 7.13 -14.53 3.84
CA ASP A 312 7.06 -14.00 5.21
C ASP A 312 6.20 -12.73 5.29
N VAL A 313 4.91 -12.94 5.05
CA VAL A 313 3.89 -11.91 5.04
C VAL A 313 3.37 -11.76 6.46
N GLU A 314 3.68 -10.63 7.09
CA GLU A 314 3.46 -10.45 8.52
C GLU A 314 2.75 -9.13 8.83
N PHE A 315 1.81 -9.16 9.76
CA PHE A 315 1.12 -7.99 10.30
C PHE A 315 1.39 -7.81 11.79
N PHE A 316 1.53 -6.56 12.21
CA PHE A 316 1.83 -6.15 13.58
C PHE A 316 1.00 -4.94 13.99
N TYR A 317 0.82 -4.78 15.29
CA TYR A 317 0.34 -3.53 15.88
C TYR A 317 1.06 -3.23 17.20
N THR A 318 1.05 -1.97 17.62
CA THR A 318 1.54 -1.53 18.94
C THR A 318 0.50 -0.64 19.60
N ARG A 319 -0.03 -1.05 20.75
CA ARG A 319 -0.85 -0.17 21.59
C ARG A 319 0.09 0.65 22.47
N ARG A 320 0.07 1.97 22.32
CA ARG A 320 0.84 2.91 23.15
C ARG A 320 -0.09 3.72 24.04
#